data_AF-A0A2P6W6N8-F1
#
_entry.id   AF-A0A2P6W6N8-F1
#
_cell.length_a   1.000
_cell.length_b   1.000
_cell.length_c   1.000
_cell.angle_alpha   90.00
_cell.angle_beta   90.00
_cell.angle_gamma   90.00
#
_symmetry.space_group_name_H-M   'P 1'
#
loop_
_entity.id
_entity.type
_entity.pdbx_description
1 polymer ?
#
loop_
_entity_poly.entity_id
_entity_poly.type
_entity_poly.pdbx_seq_one_letter_code
_entity_poly.pdbx_strand_id
1 'polypeptide(L)'
;MLQFLYKREVDQIYLYEFLQRFVIALIGIFIPIQIVSAGLSYNLAFLYLGVISSTFLLSVIPFSFLISKIGFKHGLIASYMFYIPAFGLLRLLELTPEVVVSIGFVYALGQGLHWLSLNSEFAVDSSDGERSDESGKMIGLPRLAGTIAPVTGGLIMASFGFPVLVSVAIILLVISIIPLLMSGDHRDPMQYSVKDIWDEEHRKFAGLFILRGSDIATAVYLFPLFVFLVIGGEVSAGGARTVSGI
;
A
#
# COMPACT_ATOMS: atom_id res chain seq x y z
N MET A 1 1.16 18.19 24.61
CA MET A 1 1.58 17.46 23.39
C MET A 1 0.71 16.23 23.14
N LEU A 2 0.54 15.32 24.12
CA LEU A 2 -0.38 14.16 23.99
C LEU A 2 -1.88 14.52 23.94
N GLN A 3 -2.31 15.65 24.51
CA GLN A 3 -3.71 16.12 24.44
C GLN A 3 -4.15 16.63 23.05
N PHE A 4 -3.22 16.88 22.13
CA PHE A 4 -3.56 17.28 20.75
C PHE A 4 -3.95 16.06 19.89
N LEU A 5 -3.48 14.86 20.25
CA LEU A 5 -3.72 13.61 19.50
C LEU A 5 -5.10 12.99 19.75
N TYR A 6 -5.93 13.61 20.60
CA TYR A 6 -7.16 12.99 21.11
C TYR A 6 -8.46 13.69 20.67
N LYS A 7 -8.41 14.71 19.80
CA LYS A 7 -9.57 15.60 19.62
C LYS A 7 -10.46 15.35 18.40
N ARG A 8 -10.08 14.56 17.40
CA ARG A 8 -11.00 14.12 16.33
C ARG A 8 -10.71 12.68 15.92
N GLU A 9 -11.73 11.84 15.79
CA GLU A 9 -11.61 10.46 15.29
C GLU A 9 -10.87 10.41 13.93
N VAL A 10 -11.04 11.46 13.13
CA VAL A 10 -10.36 11.70 11.86
C VAL A 10 -8.81 11.72 12.00
N ASP A 11 -8.27 12.26 13.10
CA ASP A 11 -6.82 12.30 13.33
C ASP A 11 -6.24 10.89 13.51
N GLN A 12 -7.04 9.94 14.01
CA GLN A 12 -6.63 8.56 14.20
C GLN A 12 -6.56 7.83 12.86
N ILE A 13 -7.48 8.10 11.94
CA ILE A 13 -7.42 7.57 10.56
C ILE A 13 -6.20 8.14 9.83
N TYR A 14 -5.87 9.42 10.03
CA TYR A 14 -4.67 10.01 9.45
C TYR A 14 -3.38 9.41 10.00
N LEU A 15 -3.31 9.19 11.32
CA LEU A 15 -2.15 8.55 11.94
C LEU A 15 -2.02 7.09 11.50
N TYR A 16 -3.13 6.36 11.45
CA TYR A 16 -3.20 5.01 10.89
C TYR A 16 -2.64 4.98 9.47
N GLU A 17 -3.16 5.82 8.57
CA GLU A 17 -2.77 5.81 7.18
C GLU A 17 -1.31 6.25 7.01
N PHE A 18 -0.83 7.22 7.80
CA PHE A 18 0.59 7.58 7.84
C PHE A 18 1.47 6.37 8.17
N LEU A 19 1.15 5.64 9.26
CA LEU A 19 1.94 4.51 9.72
C LEU A 19 1.88 3.33 8.75
N GLN A 20 0.68 3.00 8.25
CA GLN A 20 0.49 1.96 7.26
C GLN A 20 1.29 2.31 6.00
N ARG A 21 1.12 3.52 5.47
CA ARG A 21 1.79 3.96 4.25
C ARG A 21 3.30 3.96 4.40
N PHE A 22 3.80 4.35 5.58
CA PHE A 22 5.21 4.25 5.93
C PHE A 22 5.68 2.81 5.81
N VAL A 23 5.00 1.86 6.44
CA VAL A 23 5.36 0.42 6.40
C VAL A 23 5.36 -0.11 4.97
N ILE A 24 4.32 0.17 4.19
CA ILE A 24 4.21 -0.33 2.82
C ILE A 24 5.34 0.22 1.95
N ALA A 25 5.66 1.51 2.06
CA ALA A 25 6.76 2.13 1.33
C ALA A 25 8.15 1.72 1.85
N LEU A 26 8.27 1.38 3.14
CA LEU A 26 9.50 0.92 3.78
C LEU A 26 10.02 -0.38 3.15
N ILE A 27 9.11 -1.30 2.81
CA ILE A 27 9.44 -2.65 2.31
C ILE A 27 9.16 -2.83 0.82
N GLY A 28 8.12 -2.19 0.26
CA GLY A 28 7.54 -2.54 -1.03
C GLY A 28 8.53 -2.50 -2.20
N ILE A 29 9.43 -1.50 -2.23
CA ILE A 29 10.44 -1.39 -3.29
C ILE A 29 11.53 -2.45 -3.20
N PHE A 30 11.75 -3.00 -1.99
CA PHE A 30 12.83 -3.95 -1.73
C PHE A 30 12.43 -5.39 -2.00
N ILE A 31 11.14 -5.70 -2.17
CA ILE A 31 10.69 -7.05 -2.51
C ILE A 31 11.21 -7.49 -3.90
N PRO A 32 10.99 -6.75 -5.00
CA PRO A 32 11.56 -7.12 -6.30
C PRO A 32 13.10 -7.08 -6.31
N ILE A 33 13.70 -6.17 -5.54
CA ILE A 33 15.16 -6.12 -5.34
C ILE A 33 15.64 -7.42 -4.69
N GLN A 34 14.99 -7.86 -3.60
CA GLN A 34 15.36 -9.07 -2.88
C GLN A 34 15.21 -10.33 -3.74
N ILE A 35 14.19 -10.41 -4.60
CA ILE A 35 14.02 -11.52 -5.55
C ILE A 35 15.29 -11.66 -6.39
N VAL A 36 15.78 -10.56 -6.97
CA VAL A 36 16.99 -10.57 -7.79
C VAL A 36 18.25 -10.80 -6.96
N SER A 37 18.38 -10.13 -5.80
CA SER A 37 19.54 -10.28 -4.90
C SER A 37 19.68 -11.71 -4.34
N ALA A 38 18.58 -12.45 -4.23
CA ALA A 38 18.59 -13.86 -3.87
C ALA A 38 19.04 -14.80 -5.01
N GLY A 39 19.42 -14.25 -6.17
CA GLY A 39 19.88 -15.01 -7.34
C GLY A 39 18.75 -15.51 -8.23
N LEU A 40 17.50 -15.09 -8.00
CA LEU A 40 16.38 -15.44 -8.87
C LEU A 40 16.34 -14.52 -10.10
N SER A 41 15.69 -15.00 -11.15
CA SER A 41 15.64 -14.27 -12.42
C SER A 41 14.89 -12.93 -12.33
N TYR A 42 15.33 -11.94 -13.11
CA TYR A 42 14.62 -10.67 -13.32
C TYR A 42 13.17 -10.88 -13.81
N ASN A 43 12.95 -11.92 -14.62
CA ASN A 43 11.62 -12.31 -15.09
C ASN A 43 10.68 -12.63 -13.93
N LEU A 44 11.19 -13.24 -12.85
CA LEU A 44 10.39 -13.54 -11.67
C LEU A 44 10.04 -12.26 -10.88
N ALA A 45 10.96 -11.28 -10.82
CA ALA A 45 10.65 -9.97 -10.25
C ALA A 45 9.58 -9.22 -11.07
N PHE A 46 9.63 -9.28 -12.40
CA PHE A 46 8.57 -8.72 -13.25
C PHE A 46 7.25 -9.51 -13.15
N LEU A 47 7.31 -10.84 -13.03
CA LEU A 47 6.13 -11.67 -12.78
C LEU A 47 5.47 -11.28 -11.46
N TYR A 48 6.23 -11.05 -10.39
CA TYR A 48 5.71 -10.54 -9.12
C TYR A 48 4.93 -9.23 -9.29
N LEU A 49 5.47 -8.26 -10.05
CA LEU A 49 4.77 -7.00 -10.35
C LEU A 49 3.50 -7.21 -11.19
N GLY A 50 3.55 -8.13 -12.15
CA GLY A 50 2.41 -8.52 -12.97
C GLY A 50 1.30 -9.19 -12.15
N VAL A 51 1.66 -10.06 -11.22
CA VAL A 51 0.74 -10.69 -10.27
C VAL A 51 0.08 -9.63 -9.40
N ILE A 52 0.86 -8.71 -8.80
CA ILE A 52 0.28 -7.64 -7.98
C ILE A 52 -0.75 -6.83 -8.76
N SER A 53 -0.37 -6.37 -9.95
CA SER A 53 -1.23 -5.51 -10.79
C SER A 53 -2.51 -6.24 -11.20
N SER A 54 -2.38 -7.50 -11.61
CA SER A 54 -3.52 -8.31 -12.07
C SER A 54 -4.44 -8.68 -10.91
N THR A 55 -3.88 -9.10 -9.78
CA THR A 55 -4.66 -9.44 -8.59
C THR A 55 -5.38 -8.22 -8.03
N PHE A 56 -4.71 -7.07 -7.93
CA PHE A 56 -5.35 -5.81 -7.54
C PHE A 56 -6.56 -5.53 -8.44
N LEU A 57 -6.36 -5.49 -9.76
CA LEU A 57 -7.41 -5.22 -10.75
C LEU A 57 -8.61 -6.17 -10.60
N LEU A 58 -8.36 -7.47 -10.50
CA LEU A 58 -9.40 -8.49 -10.38
C LEU A 58 -10.12 -8.45 -9.02
N SER A 59 -9.47 -7.94 -7.97
CA SER A 59 -10.02 -7.90 -6.63
C SER A 59 -10.95 -6.70 -6.35
N VAL A 60 -10.91 -5.65 -7.19
CA VAL A 60 -11.69 -4.42 -6.96
C VAL A 60 -13.20 -4.70 -6.84
N ILE A 61 -13.77 -5.46 -7.78
CA ILE A 61 -15.21 -5.76 -7.80
C ILE A 61 -15.65 -6.61 -6.59
N PRO A 62 -15.03 -7.76 -6.28
CA PRO A 62 -15.46 -8.53 -5.12
C PRO A 62 -15.26 -7.77 -3.80
N PHE A 63 -14.21 -6.95 -3.70
CA PHE A 63 -13.98 -6.15 -2.50
C PHE A 63 -14.95 -4.98 -2.37
N SER A 64 -15.41 -4.36 -3.45
CA SER A 64 -16.42 -3.30 -3.35
C SER A 64 -17.71 -3.84 -2.72
N PHE A 65 -18.16 -5.02 -3.17
CA PHE A 65 -19.32 -5.70 -2.59
C PHE A 65 -19.12 -6.20 -1.16
N LEU A 66 -17.89 -6.59 -0.81
CA LEU A 66 -17.56 -6.98 0.56
C LEU A 66 -17.62 -5.77 1.49
N ILE A 67 -16.94 -4.70 1.12
CA ILE A 67 -16.84 -3.46 1.90
C ILE A 67 -18.21 -2.83 2.12
N SER A 68 -19.09 -2.81 1.11
CA SER A 68 -20.47 -2.29 1.29
C SER A 68 -21.30 -3.06 2.32
N LYS A 69 -20.89 -4.27 2.69
CA LYS A 69 -21.58 -5.09 3.71
C LYS A 69 -20.95 -4.97 5.09
N ILE A 70 -19.62 -4.92 5.15
CA ILE A 70 -18.89 -4.95 6.43
C ILE A 70 -18.53 -3.55 6.95
N GLY A 71 -18.58 -2.52 6.10
CA GLY A 71 -18.14 -1.17 6.41
C GLY A 71 -16.66 -0.95 6.10
N PHE A 72 -16.26 0.32 5.96
CA PHE A 72 -14.93 0.72 5.51
C PHE A 72 -13.85 0.39 6.55
N LYS A 73 -14.05 0.73 7.84
CA LYS A 73 -13.13 0.36 8.93
C LYS A 73 -12.86 -1.15 8.99
N HIS A 74 -13.89 -1.97 8.81
CA HIS A 74 -13.73 -3.41 8.82
C HIS A 74 -12.96 -3.92 7.59
N GLY A 75 -13.15 -3.29 6.43
CA GLY A 75 -12.32 -3.56 5.25
C GLY A 75 -10.84 -3.19 5.48
N LEU A 76 -10.57 -2.06 6.13
CA LEU A 76 -9.22 -1.65 6.53
C LEU A 76 -8.58 -2.69 7.47
N ILE A 77 -9.30 -3.17 8.49
CA ILE A 77 -8.82 -4.22 9.40
C ILE A 77 -8.61 -5.54 8.64
N ALA A 78 -9.55 -5.94 7.80
CA ALA A 78 -9.48 -7.18 7.04
C ALA A 78 -8.28 -7.21 6.07
N SER A 79 -7.78 -6.05 5.61
CA SER A 79 -6.56 -5.98 4.80
C SER A 79 -5.33 -6.57 5.50
N TYR A 80 -5.29 -6.51 6.84
CA TYR A 80 -4.18 -7.01 7.65
C TYR A 80 -4.12 -8.54 7.65
N MET A 81 -5.26 -9.20 7.43
CA MET A 81 -5.32 -10.66 7.23
C MET A 81 -4.58 -11.11 5.98
N PHE A 82 -4.28 -10.19 5.06
CA PHE A 82 -3.50 -10.46 3.86
C PHE A 82 -2.08 -9.90 3.98
N TYR A 83 -1.89 -8.67 4.47
CA TYR A 83 -0.56 -8.10 4.61
C TYR A 83 0.34 -8.89 5.58
N ILE A 84 -0.18 -9.31 6.74
CA ILE A 84 0.63 -10.04 7.74
C ILE A 84 1.11 -11.37 7.17
N PRO A 85 0.26 -12.24 6.57
CA PRO A 85 0.74 -13.45 5.92
C PRO A 85 1.70 -13.19 4.77
N ALA A 86 1.46 -12.17 3.92
CA ALA A 86 2.39 -11.85 2.82
C ALA A 86 3.80 -11.52 3.34
N PHE A 87 3.90 -10.74 4.42
CA PHE A 87 5.19 -10.44 5.06
C PHE A 87 5.75 -11.64 5.83
N GLY A 88 4.87 -12.49 6.39
CA GLY A 88 5.24 -13.76 7.00
C GLY A 88 5.90 -14.70 5.99
N LEU A 89 5.33 -14.84 4.79
CA LEU A 89 5.90 -15.62 3.70
C LEU A 89 7.30 -15.10 3.31
N LEU A 90 7.45 -13.77 3.17
CA LEU A 90 8.75 -13.13 2.91
C LEU A 90 9.79 -13.41 4.01
N ARG A 91 9.35 -13.54 5.27
CA ARG A 91 10.23 -13.69 6.42
C ARG A 91 10.61 -15.14 6.71
N LEU A 92 9.68 -16.06 6.50
CA LEU A 92 9.76 -17.43 7.02
C LEU A 92 10.12 -18.44 5.94
N LEU A 93 9.84 -18.15 4.67
CA LEU A 93 10.06 -19.09 3.57
C LEU A 93 11.23 -18.64 2.69
N GLU A 94 11.88 -19.62 2.09
CA GLU A 94 12.83 -19.37 1.01
C GLU A 94 12.10 -18.87 -0.23
N LEU A 95 12.73 -17.95 -0.97
CA LEU A 95 12.13 -17.40 -2.18
C LEU A 95 12.25 -18.41 -3.32
N THR A 96 11.15 -19.11 -3.59
CA THR A 96 10.94 -19.88 -4.82
C THR A 96 9.95 -19.14 -5.74
N PRO A 97 9.83 -19.50 -7.02
CA PRO A 97 8.83 -18.91 -7.91
C PRO A 97 7.41 -18.97 -7.35
N GLU A 98 7.01 -20.09 -6.75
CA GLU A 98 5.68 -20.32 -6.17
C GLU A 98 5.46 -19.41 -4.95
N VAL A 99 6.47 -19.29 -4.09
CA VAL A 99 6.43 -18.41 -2.91
C VAL A 99 6.32 -16.95 -3.35
N VAL A 100 7.10 -16.52 -4.35
CA VAL A 100 7.05 -15.15 -4.89
C VAL A 100 5.67 -14.83 -5.47
N VAL A 101 5.09 -15.74 -6.26
CA VAL A 101 3.73 -15.56 -6.81
C VAL A 101 2.70 -15.48 -5.69
N SER A 102 2.83 -16.33 -4.66
CA SER A 102 1.94 -16.33 -3.49
C SER A 102 2.04 -15.02 -2.69
N ILE A 103 3.25 -14.52 -2.47
CA ILE A 103 3.48 -13.22 -1.82
C ILE A 103 2.79 -12.12 -2.63
N GLY A 104 3.02 -12.05 -3.95
CA GLY A 104 2.41 -11.04 -4.80
C GLY A 104 0.88 -11.07 -4.76
N PHE A 105 0.31 -12.27 -4.86
CA PHE A 105 -1.13 -12.49 -4.82
C PHE A 105 -1.73 -12.05 -3.48
N VAL A 106 -1.21 -12.58 -2.36
CA VAL A 106 -1.74 -12.27 -1.02
C VAL A 106 -1.53 -10.79 -0.69
N TYR A 107 -0.35 -10.25 -0.97
CA TYR A 107 -0.06 -8.83 -0.76
C TYR A 107 -1.03 -7.91 -1.52
N ALA A 108 -1.32 -8.22 -2.78
CA ALA A 108 -2.23 -7.44 -3.60
C ALA A 108 -3.68 -7.50 -3.13
N LEU A 109 -4.13 -8.61 -2.54
CA LEU A 109 -5.44 -8.68 -1.88
C LEU A 109 -5.52 -7.71 -0.70
N GLY A 110 -4.49 -7.66 0.14
CA GLY A 110 -4.40 -6.68 1.23
C GLY A 110 -4.40 -5.25 0.70
N GLN A 111 -3.61 -4.99 -0.33
CA GLN A 111 -3.54 -3.67 -0.96
C GLN A 111 -4.86 -3.23 -1.60
N GLY A 112 -5.54 -4.11 -2.31
CA GLY A 112 -6.85 -3.82 -2.92
C GLY A 112 -7.90 -3.50 -1.88
N LEU A 113 -8.00 -4.32 -0.83
CA LEU A 113 -8.99 -4.13 0.22
C LEU A 113 -8.72 -2.88 1.05
N HIS A 114 -7.45 -2.61 1.40
CA HIS A 114 -7.03 -1.38 2.08
C HIS A 114 -7.36 -0.15 1.24
N TRP A 115 -6.87 -0.11 0.00
CA TRP A 115 -7.01 1.05 -0.87
C TRP A 115 -8.48 1.37 -1.11
N LEU A 116 -9.30 0.37 -1.40
CA LEU A 116 -10.72 0.58 -1.66
C LEU A 116 -11.46 1.04 -0.41
N SER A 117 -11.21 0.44 0.74
CA SER A 117 -11.85 0.83 2.01
C SER A 117 -11.49 2.26 2.42
N LEU A 118 -10.21 2.62 2.29
CA LEU A 118 -9.71 3.94 2.64
C LEU A 118 -10.31 5.03 1.75
N ASN A 119 -10.27 4.84 0.43
CA ASN A 119 -10.85 5.82 -0.51
C ASN A 119 -12.37 5.94 -0.34
N SER A 120 -13.02 4.85 0.09
CA SER A 120 -14.46 4.84 0.37
C SER A 120 -14.83 5.65 1.60
N GLU A 121 -14.13 5.45 2.72
CA GLU A 121 -14.28 6.25 3.95
C GLU A 121 -14.14 7.74 3.61
N PHE A 122 -13.11 8.08 2.85
CA PHE A 122 -12.84 9.46 2.47
C PHE A 122 -13.88 10.06 1.51
N ALA A 123 -14.43 9.26 0.59
CA ALA A 123 -15.47 9.74 -0.31
C ALA A 123 -16.73 10.17 0.45
N VAL A 124 -17.09 9.43 1.50
CA VAL A 124 -18.24 9.72 2.37
C VAL A 124 -17.97 10.91 3.29
N ASP A 125 -16.84 10.89 4.01
CA ASP A 125 -16.53 11.90 5.04
C ASP A 125 -16.22 13.28 4.45
N SER A 126 -15.84 13.38 3.17
CA SER A 126 -15.49 14.65 2.50
C SER A 126 -16.68 15.57 2.16
N SER A 127 -17.87 15.33 2.72
CA SER A 127 -19.10 16.06 2.38
C SER A 127 -19.34 17.37 3.15
N ASP A 128 -18.59 17.64 4.22
CA ASP A 128 -18.77 18.82 5.08
C ASP A 128 -17.74 19.96 4.85
N GLY A 129 -18.10 21.18 5.29
CA GLY A 129 -17.44 22.46 4.96
C GLY A 129 -15.96 22.63 5.38
N GLU A 130 -15.33 21.66 6.03
CA GLU A 130 -13.89 21.65 6.37
C GLU A 130 -13.02 20.85 5.38
N ARG A 131 -13.60 20.41 4.25
CA ARG A 131 -13.02 19.53 3.20
C ARG A 131 -11.58 19.84 2.76
N SER A 132 -11.15 21.10 2.76
CA SER A 132 -9.84 21.49 2.21
C SER A 132 -8.66 21.16 3.14
N ASP A 133 -8.79 21.36 4.45
CA ASP A 133 -7.73 21.05 5.43
C ASP A 133 -7.65 19.53 5.67
N GLU A 134 -8.80 18.87 5.75
CA GLU A 134 -8.91 17.42 5.92
C GLU A 134 -8.35 16.66 4.72
N SER A 135 -8.75 17.03 3.50
CA SER A 135 -8.17 16.45 2.28
C SER A 135 -6.66 16.73 2.18
N GLY A 136 -6.21 17.89 2.66
CA GLY A 136 -4.80 18.27 2.70
C GLY A 136 -3.96 17.34 3.59
N LYS A 137 -4.40 17.08 4.83
CA LYS A 137 -3.71 16.17 5.76
C LYS A 137 -3.74 14.72 5.28
N MET A 138 -4.89 14.30 4.77
CA MET A 138 -5.15 12.97 4.25
C MET A 138 -4.26 12.61 3.04
N ILE A 139 -3.96 13.58 2.20
CA ILE A 139 -3.03 13.40 1.07
C ILE A 139 -1.59 13.66 1.51
N GLY A 140 -1.36 14.68 2.34
CA GLY A 140 -0.04 15.15 2.72
C GLY A 140 0.72 14.20 3.63
N LEU A 141 0.10 13.74 4.72
CA LEU A 141 0.77 12.86 5.69
C LEU A 141 1.22 11.53 5.07
N PRO A 142 0.37 10.80 4.32
CA PRO A 142 0.80 9.53 3.72
C PRO A 142 1.84 9.73 2.62
N ARG A 143 1.82 10.87 1.90
CA ARG A 143 2.90 11.22 0.95
C ARG A 143 4.23 11.46 1.66
N LEU A 144 4.23 12.15 2.80
CA LEU A 144 5.42 12.33 3.61
C LEU A 144 5.98 10.97 4.04
N ALA A 145 5.12 10.09 4.59
CA ALA A 145 5.50 8.73 4.93
C ALA A 145 6.11 7.97 3.74
N GLY A 146 5.45 8.01 2.58
CA GLY A 146 5.91 7.37 1.35
C GLY A 146 7.23 7.93 0.80
N THR A 147 7.56 9.17 1.16
CA THR A 147 8.82 9.84 0.78
C THR A 147 9.97 9.41 1.68
N ILE A 148 9.77 9.39 3.01
CA ILE A 148 10.84 9.12 3.97
C ILE A 148 11.10 7.62 4.21
N ALA A 149 10.08 6.78 4.03
CA ALA A 149 10.19 5.36 4.33
C ALA A 149 11.19 4.62 3.40
N PRO A 150 11.23 4.85 2.08
CA PRO A 150 12.13 4.11 1.18
C PRO A 150 13.61 4.24 1.53
N VAL A 151 14.11 5.46 1.77
CA VAL A 151 15.51 5.65 2.20
C VAL A 151 15.77 5.02 3.56
N THR A 152 14.79 5.08 4.49
CA THR A 152 14.90 4.42 5.79
C THR A 152 14.98 2.89 5.63
N GLY A 153 14.17 2.33 4.73
CA GLY A 153 14.17 0.90 4.42
C GLY A 153 15.49 0.47 3.77
N GLY A 154 16.04 1.30 2.89
CA GLY A 154 17.34 1.07 2.26
C GLY A 154 18.48 1.05 3.28
N LEU A 155 18.46 1.96 4.25
CA LEU A 155 19.42 1.98 5.36
C LEU A 155 19.32 0.73 6.24
N ILE A 156 18.10 0.29 6.59
CA ILE A 156 17.88 -0.92 7.38
C ILE A 156 18.36 -2.15 6.60
N MET A 157 17.99 -2.26 5.32
CA MET A 157 18.37 -3.38 4.47
C MET A 157 19.89 -3.47 4.27
N ALA A 158 20.56 -2.35 4.00
CA ALA A 158 22.01 -2.32 3.83
C ALA A 158 22.76 -2.67 5.12
N SER A 159 22.24 -2.28 6.28
CA SER A 159 22.92 -2.45 7.57
C SER A 159 22.64 -3.81 8.23
N PHE A 160 21.42 -4.32 8.08
CA PHE A 160 20.92 -5.48 8.83
C PHE A 160 20.32 -6.59 7.96
N GLY A 161 20.21 -6.36 6.65
CA GLY A 161 19.65 -7.32 5.70
C GLY A 161 18.12 -7.29 5.59
N PHE A 162 17.63 -7.92 4.52
CA PHE A 162 16.21 -7.98 4.20
C PHE A 162 15.34 -8.66 5.29
N PRO A 163 15.76 -9.76 5.96
CA PRO A 163 14.95 -10.37 7.01
C PRO A 163 14.64 -9.42 8.17
N VAL A 164 15.60 -8.54 8.54
CA VAL A 164 15.40 -7.53 9.59
C VAL A 164 14.45 -6.44 9.11
N LEU A 165 14.59 -5.97 7.87
CA LEU A 165 13.64 -5.04 7.26
C LEU A 165 12.20 -5.56 7.31
N VAL A 166 11.98 -6.83 6.93
CA VAL A 166 10.66 -7.47 6.95
C VAL A 166 10.12 -7.56 8.38
N SER A 167 10.96 -7.96 9.36
CA SER A 167 10.54 -8.03 10.77
C SER A 167 10.14 -6.65 11.33
N VAL A 168 10.90 -5.60 11.01
CA VAL A 168 10.54 -4.22 11.37
C VAL A 168 9.21 -3.82 10.72
N ALA A 169 9.02 -4.14 9.44
CA ALA A 169 7.77 -3.85 8.73
C ALA A 169 6.56 -4.55 9.37
N ILE A 170 6.68 -5.81 9.78
CA ILE A 170 5.60 -6.54 10.48
C ILE A 170 5.26 -5.87 11.81
N ILE A 171 6.26 -5.54 12.63
CA ILE A 171 6.03 -4.91 13.94
C ILE A 171 5.33 -3.56 13.77
N LEU A 172 5.84 -2.72 12.86
CA LEU A 172 5.25 -1.41 12.56
C LEU A 172 3.86 -1.54 11.95
N LEU A 173 3.62 -2.56 11.11
CA LEU A 173 2.28 -2.87 10.60
C LEU A 173 1.33 -3.16 11.77
N VAL A 174 1.69 -4.08 12.67
CA VAL A 174 0.84 -4.39 13.83
C VAL A 174 0.59 -3.15 14.69
N ILE A 175 1.59 -2.30 14.91
CA ILE A 175 1.42 -1.04 15.65
C ILE A 175 0.46 -0.09 14.93
N SER A 176 0.51 -0.02 13.59
CA SER A 176 -0.35 0.87 12.82
C SER A 176 -1.84 0.58 13.01
N ILE A 177 -2.24 -0.64 13.37
CA ILE A 177 -3.66 -0.97 13.59
C ILE A 177 -4.24 -0.27 14.82
N ILE A 178 -3.40 0.09 15.80
CA ILE A 178 -3.84 0.66 17.08
C ILE A 178 -4.69 1.94 16.87
N PRO A 179 -4.22 2.97 16.16
CA PRO A 179 -5.04 4.15 15.89
C PRO A 179 -6.31 3.82 15.08
N LEU A 180 -6.27 2.88 14.14
CA LEU A 180 -7.48 2.45 13.42
C LEU A 180 -8.53 1.83 14.35
N LEU A 181 -8.11 1.00 15.31
CA LEU A 181 -9.04 0.40 16.26
C LEU A 181 -9.71 1.45 17.15
N MET A 182 -9.02 2.55 17.43
CA MET A 182 -9.54 3.67 18.21
C MET A 182 -10.53 4.55 17.43
N SER A 183 -10.53 4.52 16.09
CA SER A 183 -11.38 5.38 15.25
C SER A 183 -12.86 5.03 15.34
N GLY A 184 -13.74 5.95 14.94
CA GLY A 184 -15.15 5.65 14.71
C GLY A 184 -15.35 4.57 13.65
N ASP A 185 -16.50 3.89 13.67
CA ASP A 185 -16.96 2.97 12.63
C ASP A 185 -18.10 3.64 11.86
N HIS A 186 -17.77 4.29 10.74
CA HIS A 186 -18.77 4.87 9.84
C HIS A 186 -19.24 3.76 8.88
N ARG A 187 -20.53 3.43 8.97
CA ARG A 187 -21.18 2.44 8.10
C ARG A 187 -22.09 3.11 7.11
N ASP A 188 -21.62 4.20 6.53
CA ASP A 188 -22.41 4.89 5.54
C ASP A 188 -22.59 3.99 4.32
N PRO A 189 -23.83 3.77 3.89
CA PRO A 189 -24.11 2.83 2.82
C PRO A 189 -23.62 3.40 1.51
N MET A 190 -22.49 2.89 1.00
CA MET A 190 -22.17 3.00 -0.42
C MET A 190 -22.74 1.84 -1.20
N GLN A 191 -23.57 2.17 -2.19
CA GLN A 191 -24.11 1.21 -3.14
C GLN A 191 -23.15 1.07 -4.30
N TYR A 192 -22.53 -0.11 -4.44
CA TYR A 192 -21.73 -0.44 -5.61
C TYR A 192 -22.59 -1.16 -6.65
N SER A 193 -22.52 -0.68 -7.89
CA SER A 193 -23.11 -1.35 -9.04
C SER A 193 -22.03 -1.55 -10.10
N VAL A 194 -21.89 -2.81 -10.55
CA VAL A 194 -20.96 -3.14 -11.64
C VAL A 194 -21.38 -2.46 -12.95
N LYS A 195 -22.67 -2.15 -13.12
CA LYS A 195 -23.18 -1.49 -14.33
C LYS A 195 -22.56 -0.10 -14.51
N ASP A 196 -22.28 0.58 -13.41
CA ASP A 196 -21.81 1.97 -13.41
C ASP A 196 -20.41 2.09 -14.02
N ILE A 197 -19.59 1.03 -13.94
CA ILE A 197 -18.28 0.97 -14.61
C ILE A 197 -18.43 1.02 -16.15
N TRP A 198 -19.57 0.56 -16.69
CA TRP A 198 -19.86 0.55 -18.13
C TRP A 198 -20.54 1.83 -18.60
N ASP A 199 -20.85 2.76 -17.69
CA ASP A 199 -21.42 4.05 -18.06
C ASP A 199 -20.43 4.88 -18.87
N GLU A 200 -20.96 5.57 -19.87
CA GLU A 200 -20.16 6.33 -20.84
C GLU A 200 -19.32 7.42 -20.14
N GLU A 201 -19.83 7.99 -19.05
CA GLU A 201 -19.14 8.99 -18.24
C GLU A 201 -17.88 8.42 -17.57
N HIS A 202 -17.97 7.27 -16.91
CA HIS A 202 -16.83 6.62 -16.25
C HIS A 202 -15.82 6.05 -17.26
N ARG A 203 -16.29 5.51 -18.39
CA ARG A 203 -15.44 4.93 -19.44
C ARG A 203 -14.52 5.94 -20.10
N LYS A 204 -14.90 7.22 -20.14
CA LYS A 204 -14.04 8.32 -20.63
C LYS A 204 -12.76 8.47 -19.79
N PHE A 205 -12.81 8.11 -18.51
CA PHE A 205 -11.67 8.17 -17.59
C PHE A 205 -10.87 6.87 -17.50
N ALA A 206 -11.37 5.76 -18.05
CA ALA A 206 -10.71 4.45 -17.93
C ALA A 206 -9.25 4.48 -18.44
N GLY A 207 -9.00 5.12 -19.59
CA GLY A 207 -7.65 5.28 -20.13
C GLY A 207 -6.74 6.10 -19.20
N LEU A 208 -7.26 7.15 -18.57
CA LEU A 208 -6.50 7.98 -17.61
C LEU A 208 -6.14 7.18 -16.35
N PHE A 209 -7.06 6.36 -15.83
CA PHE A 209 -6.78 5.50 -14.68
C PHE A 209 -5.74 4.41 -15.00
N ILE A 210 -5.80 3.81 -16.19
CA ILE A 210 -4.78 2.85 -16.65
C ILE A 210 -3.42 3.53 -16.71
N LEU A 211 -3.32 4.69 -17.37
CA LEU A 211 -2.07 5.45 -17.47
C LEU A 211 -1.52 5.83 -16.11
N ARG A 212 -2.39 6.28 -15.20
CA ARG A 212 -2.00 6.63 -13.83
C ARG A 212 -1.49 5.41 -13.05
N GLY A 213 -2.15 4.26 -13.19
CA GLY A 213 -1.71 3.01 -12.60
C GLY A 213 -0.34 2.56 -13.13
N SER A 214 -0.13 2.65 -14.45
CA SER A 214 1.16 2.33 -15.08
C SER A 214 2.28 3.27 -14.64
N ASP A 215 2.01 4.56 -14.54
CA ASP A 215 2.94 5.58 -14.04
C ASP A 215 3.37 5.25 -12.59
N ILE A 216 2.40 4.99 -11.71
CA ILE A 216 2.66 4.59 -10.32
C ILE A 216 3.49 3.30 -10.26
N ALA A 217 3.12 2.26 -11.01
CA ALA A 217 3.85 0.99 -11.00
C ALA A 217 5.30 1.17 -11.48
N THR A 218 5.50 1.99 -12.51
CA THR A 218 6.83 2.28 -13.05
C THR A 218 7.68 3.06 -12.07
N ALA A 219 7.14 4.14 -11.50
CA ALA A 219 7.85 5.00 -10.57
C ALA A 219 8.15 4.32 -9.22
N VAL A 220 7.23 3.50 -8.72
CA VAL A 220 7.35 2.87 -7.41
C VAL A 220 8.20 1.61 -7.47
N TYR A 221 8.07 0.78 -8.51
CA TYR A 221 8.74 -0.53 -8.55
C TYR A 221 9.85 -0.62 -9.58
N LEU A 222 9.58 -0.23 -10.84
CA LEU A 222 10.55 -0.43 -11.93
C LEU A 222 11.77 0.49 -11.79
N PHE A 223 11.55 1.76 -11.43
CA PHE A 223 12.65 2.72 -11.33
C PHE A 223 13.63 2.41 -10.18
N PRO A 224 13.19 2.12 -8.94
CA PRO A 224 14.12 1.72 -7.87
C PRO A 224 14.83 0.40 -8.15
N LEU A 225 14.15 -0.56 -8.78
CA LEU A 225 14.78 -1.81 -9.23
C LEU A 225 15.87 -1.51 -10.26
N PHE A 226 15.59 -0.69 -11.27
CA PHE A 226 16.59 -0.26 -12.26
C PHE A 226 17.80 0.41 -11.60
N VAL A 227 17.56 1.35 -10.66
CA VAL A 227 18.63 2.02 -9.91
C VAL A 227 19.46 1.00 -9.14
N PHE A 228 18.84 0.04 -8.46
CA PHE A 228 19.56 -1.02 -7.77
C PHE A 228 20.44 -1.86 -8.72
N LEU A 229 19.95 -2.18 -9.92
CA LEU A 229 20.69 -3.00 -10.89
C LEU A 229 21.84 -2.27 -11.58
N VAL A 230 21.68 -0.97 -11.83
CA VAL A 230 22.65 -0.20 -12.63
C VAL A 230 23.61 0.61 -11.76
N ILE A 231 23.09 1.27 -10.73
CA ILE A 231 23.88 2.10 -9.82
C ILE A 231 24.40 1.28 -8.65
N GLY A 232 23.60 0.32 -8.16
CA GLY A 232 23.94 -0.51 -7.01
C GLY A 232 23.57 0.11 -5.66
N GLY A 233 23.31 -0.77 -4.70
CA GLY A 233 23.09 -0.43 -3.29
C GLY A 233 21.64 -0.15 -2.93
N GLU A 234 21.24 -0.66 -1.77
CA GLU A 234 19.89 -0.57 -1.21
C GLU A 234 19.56 0.87 -0.81
N VAL A 235 20.54 1.62 -0.30
CA VAL A 235 20.40 3.04 0.06
C VAL A 235 20.16 3.88 -1.19
N SER A 236 20.86 3.61 -2.30
CA SER A 236 20.67 4.31 -3.57
C SER A 236 19.27 4.08 -4.14
N ALA A 237 18.80 2.83 -4.12
CA ALA A 237 17.45 2.48 -4.56
C ALA A 237 16.36 3.15 -3.71
N GLY A 238 16.54 3.14 -2.39
CA GLY A 238 15.68 3.87 -1.45
C GLY A 238 15.68 5.38 -1.70
N GLY A 239 16.86 5.98 -1.87
CA GLY A 239 17.03 7.41 -2.16
C GLY A 239 16.37 7.82 -3.48
N ALA A 240 16.53 7.04 -4.54
CA ALA A 240 15.87 7.28 -5.82
C ALA A 240 14.34 7.30 -5.70
N ARG A 241 13.78 6.40 -4.89
CA ARG A 241 12.35 6.38 -4.59
C ARG A 241 11.91 7.58 -3.75
N THR A 242 12.72 7.99 -2.78
CA THR A 242 12.46 9.19 -1.97
C THR A 242 12.43 10.46 -2.83
N VAL A 243 13.37 10.61 -3.76
CA VAL A 243 13.46 11.79 -4.64
C VAL A 243 12.33 11.83 -5.67
N SER A 244 11.82 10.69 -6.12
CA SER A 244 10.74 10.69 -7.12
C SER A 244 9.44 11.32 -6.59
N GLY A 245 9.19 11.30 -5.27
CA GLY A 245 8.09 12.05 -4.65
C GLY A 245 6.67 11.63 -5.06
N ILE A 246 6.53 10.51 -5.79
CA ILE A 246 5.25 9.93 -6.24
C ILE A 246 4.70 8.97 -5.19
#